data_AF-A0AAU5GS93-F1
#
_entry.id   AF-A0AAU5GS93-F1
#
_cell.length_a   1.000
_cell.length_b   1.000
_cell.length_c   1.000
_cell.angle_alpha   90.00
_cell.angle_beta   90.00
_cell.angle_gamma   90.00
#
_symmetry.space_group_name_H-M   'P 1'
#
loop_
_entity.id
_entity.type
_entity.pdbx_description
1 polymer ?
#
loop_
_entity_poly.entity_id
_entity_poly.type
_entity_poly.pdbx_seq_one_letter_code
_entity_poly.pdbx_strand_id
1 'polypeptide(L)'
;MGRAVRGTVLAQVALLAQVALLAGVLTGCSESAEDGDAKPSASAAESATGDAKDAVKSGGSVGAAGSACELPVTFDTAEKWRPEAIETEAPGGGSGSEEDELAAELAEGLLHQGPFTAACEIDAKPAGNIGFIRVWTGEAGAKVGEAQALLKEFVAAEGNTGKAEYSEFSSDSGVLGTEVAYLYTSEALEETKKERAFVTVTPDGPVVVHLGGLDTREHEDMLPAYELAKRTLSTA
;
A
#
# COMPACT_ATOMS: atom_id res chain seq x y z
N MET A 1 -52.13 -7.11 39.25
CA MET A 1 -52.86 -8.10 38.44
C MET A 1 -52.11 -8.24 37.12
N GLY A 2 -51.48 -9.34 36.70
CA GLY A 2 -51.67 -10.75 36.99
C GLY A 2 -52.00 -11.47 35.68
N ARG A 3 -50.99 -11.86 34.89
CA ARG A 3 -50.99 -13.08 34.06
C ARG A 3 -49.62 -13.36 33.46
N ALA A 4 -49.01 -14.42 33.96
CA ALA A 4 -47.92 -15.16 33.33
C ALA A 4 -48.51 -16.19 32.36
N VAL A 5 -47.80 -16.47 31.26
CA VAL A 5 -47.88 -17.76 30.56
C VAL A 5 -46.45 -18.30 30.46
N ARG A 6 -46.28 -19.49 31.03
CA ARG A 6 -45.09 -20.36 31.00
C ARG A 6 -45.28 -21.43 29.92
N GLY A 7 -44.17 -21.93 29.38
CA GLY A 7 -44.02 -23.32 28.93
C GLY A 7 -43.09 -23.46 27.70
N THR A 8 -41.83 -23.92 27.84
CA THR A 8 -41.32 -25.33 27.87
C THR A 8 -41.37 -26.00 26.47
N VAL A 9 -40.33 -26.62 25.88
CA VAL A 9 -39.45 -27.78 26.25
C VAL A 9 -38.36 -27.86 25.13
N LEU A 10 -37.04 -27.81 25.39
CA LEU A 10 -36.02 -28.89 25.50
C LEU A 10 -35.78 -29.86 24.30
N ALA A 11 -34.47 -30.17 24.11
CA ALA A 11 -33.83 -31.39 23.53
C ALA A 11 -33.83 -31.57 21.99
N GLN A 12 -32.83 -32.12 21.26
CA GLN A 12 -31.59 -32.91 21.50
C GLN A 12 -30.76 -32.93 20.18
N VAL A 13 -29.43 -32.76 20.18
CA VAL A 13 -28.32 -33.75 20.00
C VAL A 13 -28.38 -34.73 18.80
N ALA A 14 -27.40 -34.64 17.88
CA ALA A 14 -26.69 -35.74 17.18
C ALA A 14 -25.59 -35.14 16.25
N LEU A 15 -24.31 -35.06 16.65
CA LEU A 15 -23.20 -35.99 16.37
C LEU A 15 -23.23 -36.67 14.99
N LEU A 16 -22.29 -36.32 14.10
CA LEU A 16 -21.63 -37.24 13.17
C LEU A 16 -20.22 -36.72 12.84
N ALA A 17 -19.23 -37.49 13.28
CA ALA A 17 -17.82 -37.35 12.95
C ALA A 17 -17.53 -38.02 11.60
N GLN A 18 -16.67 -37.44 10.77
CA GLN A 18 -15.86 -38.21 9.81
C GLN A 18 -14.45 -37.62 9.68
N VAL A 19 -13.50 -38.50 9.96
CA VAL A 19 -12.04 -38.38 9.83
C VAL A 19 -11.65 -38.80 8.41
N ALA A 20 -10.71 -38.08 7.78
CA ALA A 20 -9.88 -38.65 6.72
C ALA A 20 -8.45 -38.09 6.81
N LEU A 21 -7.56 -38.89 7.37
CA LEU A 21 -6.10 -38.77 7.25
C LEU A 21 -5.69 -39.24 5.85
N LEU A 22 -4.83 -38.50 5.17
CA LEU A 22 -3.88 -39.07 4.22
C LEU A 22 -2.51 -38.38 4.36
N ALA A 23 -1.54 -39.21 4.71
CA ALA A 23 -0.12 -38.89 4.82
C ALA A 23 0.55 -38.90 3.45
N GLY A 24 1.47 -37.95 3.22
CA GLY A 24 2.38 -37.91 2.08
C GLY A 24 3.83 -37.79 2.60
N VAL A 25 4.64 -38.76 2.23
CA VAL A 25 5.98 -39.09 2.73
C VAL A 25 7.07 -38.09 2.31
N LEU A 26 7.92 -37.72 3.27
CA LEU A 26 9.23 -37.08 3.11
C LEU A 26 10.30 -38.14 2.84
N THR A 27 10.97 -38.10 1.69
CA THR A 27 12.24 -38.83 1.47
C THR A 27 13.12 -38.05 0.49
N GLY A 28 14.34 -37.70 0.89
CA GLY A 28 15.34 -37.18 -0.04
C GLY A 28 16.54 -36.43 0.57
N CYS A 29 17.14 -36.93 1.65
CA CYS A 29 18.54 -36.61 1.99
C CYS A 29 19.44 -37.69 1.38
N SER A 30 20.39 -37.31 0.53
CA SER A 30 21.57 -38.12 0.25
C SER A 30 22.81 -37.28 0.54
N GLU A 31 23.52 -37.69 1.58
CA GLU A 31 24.81 -37.17 2.02
C GLU A 31 25.93 -37.88 1.23
N SER A 32 26.97 -37.13 0.84
CA SER A 32 28.29 -37.66 0.51
C SER A 32 29.31 -36.56 0.74
N ALA A 33 30.36 -36.93 1.48
CA ALA A 33 31.37 -36.05 2.02
C ALA A 33 32.64 -35.97 1.13
N GLU A 34 33.33 -34.84 1.30
CA GLU A 34 34.79 -34.62 1.23
C GLU A 34 35.54 -34.42 -0.11
N ASP A 35 36.21 -33.26 -0.12
CA ASP A 35 37.49 -32.82 -0.71
C ASP A 35 37.66 -32.55 -2.22
N GLY A 36 38.02 -31.30 -2.52
CA GLY A 36 38.50 -30.86 -3.83
C GLY A 36 38.63 -29.34 -3.98
N ASP A 37 39.63 -28.75 -3.34
CA ASP A 37 40.11 -27.36 -3.58
C ASP A 37 40.57 -27.18 -5.04
N ALA A 38 39.91 -26.34 -5.84
CA ALA A 38 40.49 -25.60 -6.98
C ALA A 38 39.53 -24.54 -7.57
N LYS A 39 39.91 -23.27 -7.39
CA LYS A 39 39.40 -22.02 -8.01
C LYS A 39 39.69 -21.97 -9.54
N PRO A 40 39.22 -21.00 -10.37
CA PRO A 40 38.08 -20.07 -10.32
C PRO A 40 37.06 -20.36 -11.45
N SER A 41 35.79 -20.01 -11.28
CA SER A 41 34.92 -19.82 -12.45
C SER A 41 33.96 -18.66 -12.28
N ALA A 42 33.79 -17.95 -13.38
CA ALA A 42 33.10 -16.69 -13.51
C ALA A 42 31.68 -16.78 -12.94
N SER A 43 31.36 -15.88 -12.02
CA SER A 43 29.97 -15.57 -11.71
C SER A 43 29.41 -14.80 -12.90
N ALA A 44 28.92 -15.54 -13.89
CA ALA A 44 27.97 -15.00 -14.85
C ALA A 44 26.73 -14.63 -14.03
N ALA A 45 26.49 -13.33 -13.90
CA ALA A 45 25.20 -12.84 -13.47
C ALA A 45 24.16 -13.34 -14.49
N GLU A 46 23.45 -14.41 -14.17
CA GLU A 46 22.15 -14.66 -14.76
C GLU A 46 21.25 -13.53 -14.27
N SER A 47 21.17 -12.48 -15.09
CA SER A 47 20.02 -11.59 -15.09
C SER A 47 18.81 -12.47 -15.35
N ALA A 48 18.12 -12.86 -14.28
CA ALA A 48 16.76 -13.35 -14.37
C ALA A 48 15.92 -12.20 -14.94
N THR A 49 15.84 -12.13 -16.26
CA THR A 49 14.71 -11.50 -16.94
C THR A 49 13.51 -12.35 -16.55
N GLY A 50 12.91 -12.02 -15.41
CA GLY A 50 11.66 -12.59 -14.99
C GLY A 50 10.67 -12.38 -16.13
N ASP A 51 10.20 -13.49 -16.69
CA ASP A 51 9.10 -13.50 -17.63
C ASP A 51 7.99 -12.56 -17.10
N ALA A 52 7.50 -11.68 -17.98
CA ALA A 52 6.30 -10.88 -17.77
C ALA A 52 5.06 -11.77 -17.72
N LYS A 53 4.98 -12.66 -16.71
CA LYS A 53 3.82 -13.49 -16.44
C LYS A 53 2.84 -12.66 -15.64
N ASP A 54 1.80 -12.27 -16.37
CA ASP A 54 0.63 -11.50 -15.96
C ASP A 54 0.94 -10.07 -15.51
N ALA A 55 1.22 -9.20 -16.50
CA ALA A 55 1.09 -7.77 -16.30
C ALA A 55 -0.31 -7.46 -15.74
N VAL A 56 -0.36 -6.80 -14.58
CA VAL A 56 -1.62 -6.38 -13.98
C VAL A 56 -2.40 -5.54 -14.98
N LYS A 57 -3.70 -5.81 -15.10
CA LYS A 57 -4.58 -5.09 -16.03
C LYS A 57 -5.09 -3.81 -15.38
N SER A 58 -5.21 -2.77 -16.21
CA SER A 58 -5.87 -1.52 -15.84
C SER A 58 -7.38 -1.74 -15.69
N GLY A 59 -7.93 -1.23 -14.59
CA GLY A 59 -9.36 -1.19 -14.26
C GLY A 59 -10.00 0.17 -14.47
N GLY A 60 -9.22 1.18 -14.86
CA GLY A 60 -9.61 2.58 -14.96
C GLY A 60 -8.44 3.50 -14.66
N SER A 61 -8.69 4.80 -14.60
CA SER A 61 -7.69 5.82 -14.31
C SER A 61 -8.21 6.86 -13.32
N VAL A 62 -7.30 7.48 -12.58
CA VAL A 62 -7.54 8.66 -11.74
C VAL A 62 -6.81 9.88 -12.30
N GLY A 63 -7.10 11.05 -11.75
CA GLY A 63 -6.40 12.29 -11.99
C GLY A 63 -7.12 13.25 -12.92
N ALA A 64 -7.72 12.74 -14.00
CA ALA A 64 -8.41 13.56 -14.97
C ALA A 64 -9.65 14.24 -14.36
N ALA A 65 -10.00 15.41 -14.87
CA ALA A 65 -11.24 16.09 -14.50
C ALA A 65 -12.46 15.17 -14.69
N GLY A 66 -13.32 15.10 -13.68
CA GLY A 66 -14.48 14.22 -13.60
C GLY A 66 -14.17 12.77 -13.23
N SER A 67 -12.91 12.42 -12.92
CA SER A 67 -12.57 11.11 -12.35
C SER A 67 -12.91 11.04 -10.87
N ALA A 68 -12.83 9.85 -10.28
CA ALA A 68 -13.10 9.65 -8.84
C ALA A 68 -12.15 10.44 -7.93
N CYS A 69 -10.95 10.76 -8.43
CA CYS A 69 -9.96 11.59 -7.75
C CYS A 69 -9.32 12.51 -8.79
N GLU A 70 -9.70 13.79 -8.82
CA GLU A 70 -9.01 14.77 -9.66
C GLU A 70 -7.64 15.11 -9.02
N LEU A 71 -6.56 15.01 -9.80
CA LEU A 71 -5.18 15.14 -9.32
C LEU A 71 -4.32 15.86 -10.38
N PRO A 72 -3.19 16.48 -10.00
CA PRO A 72 -2.24 17.08 -10.95
C PRO A 72 -1.56 16.11 -11.93
N VAL A 73 -1.79 14.81 -11.76
CA VAL A 73 -1.25 13.71 -12.57
C VAL A 73 -2.34 12.70 -12.83
N THR A 74 -2.23 11.96 -13.92
CA THR A 74 -3.09 10.81 -14.20
C THR A 74 -2.29 9.51 -14.15
N PHE A 75 -2.92 8.43 -13.73
CA PHE A 75 -2.37 7.08 -13.80
C PHE A 75 -3.48 6.04 -13.73
N ASP A 76 -3.16 4.83 -14.15
CA ASP A 76 -4.08 3.69 -14.15
C ASP A 76 -4.16 3.03 -12.78
N THR A 77 -5.38 2.63 -12.40
CA THR A 77 -5.63 1.75 -11.25
C THR A 77 -5.78 0.31 -11.73
N ALA A 78 -5.44 -0.66 -10.87
CA ALA A 78 -5.59 -2.07 -11.23
C ALA A 78 -7.06 -2.50 -11.27
N GLU A 79 -7.37 -3.55 -12.05
CA GLU A 79 -8.72 -4.14 -12.09
C GLU A 79 -9.25 -4.42 -10.66
N LYS A 80 -10.49 -4.00 -10.40
CA LYS A 80 -11.20 -4.14 -9.12
C LYS A 80 -10.66 -3.31 -7.95
N TRP A 81 -9.68 -2.45 -8.17
CA TRP A 81 -9.31 -1.42 -7.21
C TRP A 81 -10.25 -0.23 -7.34
N ARG A 82 -10.63 0.39 -6.22
CA ARG A 82 -11.64 1.45 -6.20
C ARG A 82 -11.06 2.77 -5.69
N PRO A 83 -10.86 3.75 -6.58
CA PRO A 83 -10.45 5.09 -6.16
C PRO A 83 -11.63 5.85 -5.55
N GLU A 84 -11.36 6.53 -4.45
CA GLU A 84 -12.28 7.44 -3.75
C GLU A 84 -11.50 8.67 -3.28
N ALA A 85 -12.05 9.87 -3.54
CA ALA A 85 -11.48 11.11 -3.04
C ALA A 85 -11.59 11.17 -1.52
N ILE A 86 -10.55 11.71 -0.87
CA ILE A 86 -10.58 11.96 0.57
C ILE A 86 -11.13 13.37 0.78
N GLU A 87 -12.22 13.47 1.53
CA GLU A 87 -12.77 14.76 1.93
C GLU A 87 -11.91 15.35 3.05
N THR A 88 -11.28 16.50 2.78
CA THR A 88 -10.41 17.20 3.74
C THR A 88 -11.17 18.24 4.57
N GLU A 89 -12.50 18.29 4.47
CA GLU A 89 -13.30 19.19 5.30
C GLU A 89 -13.38 18.63 6.72
N ALA A 90 -13.02 19.46 7.72
CA ALA A 90 -13.20 19.11 9.12
C ALA A 90 -14.67 18.68 9.36
N PRO A 91 -14.93 17.61 10.12
CA PRO A 91 -16.29 17.13 10.36
C PRO A 91 -17.14 18.25 10.96
N GLY A 92 -17.92 18.91 10.10
CA GLY A 92 -18.80 20.01 10.45
C GLY A 92 -19.98 19.49 11.25
N GLY A 93 -19.82 19.39 12.56
CA GLY A 93 -20.89 18.87 13.42
C GLY A 93 -20.59 18.80 14.91
N GLY A 94 -19.36 19.10 15.34
CA GLY A 94 -19.01 19.13 16.75
C GLY A 94 -19.73 20.25 17.51
N SER A 95 -20.09 19.98 18.76
CA SER A 95 -20.67 20.96 19.69
C SER A 95 -19.72 22.09 20.10
N GLY A 96 -18.46 22.03 19.63
CA GLY A 96 -17.35 22.86 20.11
C GLY A 96 -16.81 22.37 21.46
N SER A 97 -16.94 21.06 21.74
CA SER A 97 -16.41 20.45 22.95
C SER A 97 -14.92 20.11 22.82
N GLU A 98 -14.23 19.95 23.94
CA GLU A 98 -12.83 19.49 23.97
C GLU A 98 -12.65 18.11 23.30
N GLU A 99 -13.69 17.26 23.30
CA GLU A 99 -13.69 15.98 22.57
C GLU A 99 -13.76 16.18 21.05
N ASP A 100 -14.51 17.20 20.59
CA ASP A 100 -14.57 17.58 19.18
C ASP A 100 -13.23 18.16 18.70
N GLU A 101 -12.56 18.94 19.54
CA GLU A 101 -11.22 19.49 19.26
C GLU A 101 -10.18 18.37 19.15
N LEU A 102 -10.16 17.43 20.10
CA LEU A 102 -9.24 16.27 20.03
C LEU A 102 -9.52 15.37 18.82
N ALA A 103 -10.80 15.14 18.50
CA ALA A 103 -11.17 14.36 17.31
C ALA A 103 -10.75 15.07 16.02
N ALA A 104 -10.87 16.40 15.95
CA ALA A 104 -10.39 17.19 14.83
C ALA A 104 -8.87 17.14 14.70
N GLU A 105 -8.12 17.28 15.79
CA GLU A 105 -6.65 17.17 15.77
C GLU A 105 -6.18 15.78 15.31
N LEU A 106 -6.86 14.71 15.75
CA LEU A 106 -6.57 13.34 15.30
C LEU A 106 -6.92 13.14 13.82
N ALA A 107 -8.04 13.70 13.35
CA ALA A 107 -8.42 13.65 11.94
C ALA A 107 -7.42 14.41 11.06
N GLU A 108 -7.00 15.61 11.47
CA GLU A 108 -5.96 16.39 10.79
C GLU A 108 -4.63 15.62 10.68
N GLY A 109 -4.26 14.89 11.74
CA GLY A 109 -3.07 14.02 11.75
C GLY A 109 -3.16 12.81 10.79
N LEU A 110 -4.37 12.41 10.38
CA LEU A 110 -4.57 11.35 9.38
C LEU A 110 -4.61 11.90 7.95
N LEU A 111 -5.01 13.17 7.80
CA LEU A 111 -5.09 13.86 6.52
C LEU A 111 -3.73 14.41 6.08
N HIS A 112 -2.76 14.54 6.98
CA HIS A 112 -1.46 15.12 6.68
C HIS A 112 -0.30 14.19 6.98
N GLN A 113 0.70 14.17 6.10
CA GLN A 113 1.98 13.51 6.33
C GLN A 113 3.11 14.42 5.84
N GLY A 114 3.72 15.12 6.80
CA GLY A 114 4.71 16.15 6.48
C GLY A 114 4.06 17.30 5.71
N PRO A 115 4.65 17.77 4.59
CA PRO A 115 4.09 18.87 3.80
C PRO A 115 2.97 18.44 2.84
N PHE A 116 2.42 17.23 2.99
CA PHE A 116 1.45 16.64 2.07
C PHE A 116 0.10 16.41 2.73
N THR A 117 -0.97 16.61 1.95
CA THR A 117 -2.35 16.31 2.32
C THR A 117 -2.86 15.11 1.52
N ALA A 118 -3.57 14.20 2.16
CA ALA A 118 -4.18 13.04 1.52
C ALA A 118 -5.30 13.48 0.57
N ALA A 119 -5.26 13.02 -0.68
CA ALA A 119 -6.19 13.45 -1.73
C ALA A 119 -7.06 12.30 -2.27
N CYS A 120 -6.51 11.08 -2.31
CA CYS A 120 -7.21 9.92 -2.86
C CYS A 120 -6.80 8.65 -2.12
N GLU A 121 -7.75 7.76 -1.88
CA GLU A 121 -7.49 6.39 -1.46
C GLU A 121 -7.97 5.44 -2.55
N ILE A 122 -7.16 4.43 -2.87
CA ILE A 122 -7.46 3.43 -3.89
C ILE A 122 -7.58 2.09 -3.18
N ASP A 123 -8.82 1.71 -2.87
CA ASP A 123 -9.13 0.54 -2.05
C ASP A 123 -8.85 -0.77 -2.81
N ALA A 124 -7.99 -1.62 -2.24
CA ALA A 124 -7.63 -2.91 -2.80
C ALA A 124 -8.56 -4.05 -2.31
N LYS A 125 -9.44 -3.79 -1.34
CA LYS A 125 -10.38 -4.78 -0.79
C LYS A 125 -11.23 -5.50 -1.82
N PRO A 126 -11.82 -4.83 -2.82
CA PRO A 126 -12.62 -5.52 -3.83
C PRO A 126 -11.77 -6.41 -4.76
N ALA A 127 -10.45 -6.25 -4.77
CA ALA A 127 -9.51 -7.12 -5.47
C ALA A 127 -9.00 -8.29 -4.61
N GLY A 128 -9.34 -8.35 -3.31
CA GLY A 128 -8.99 -9.44 -2.39
C GLY A 128 -7.84 -9.15 -1.43
N ASN A 129 -7.31 -7.92 -1.43
CA ASN A 129 -6.36 -7.46 -0.42
C ASN A 129 -7.12 -6.77 0.74
N ILE A 130 -6.42 -6.26 1.76
CA ILE A 130 -6.92 -5.54 2.93
C ILE A 130 -6.51 -4.05 2.85
N GLY A 131 -5.33 -3.78 2.30
CA GLY A 131 -4.73 -2.45 2.16
C GLY A 131 -5.31 -1.60 1.03
N PHE A 132 -4.61 -0.49 0.78
CA PHE A 132 -4.93 0.50 -0.24
C PHE A 132 -3.64 1.20 -0.71
N ILE A 133 -3.71 1.87 -1.85
CA ILE A 133 -2.73 2.88 -2.25
C ILE A 133 -3.30 4.24 -1.86
N ARG A 134 -2.51 5.09 -1.22
CA ARG A 134 -2.91 6.46 -0.90
C ARG A 134 -2.12 7.45 -1.74
N VAL A 135 -2.83 8.45 -2.26
CA VAL A 135 -2.25 9.57 -3.00
C VAL A 135 -2.27 10.80 -2.12
N TRP A 136 -1.14 11.49 -2.06
CA TRP A 136 -0.96 12.72 -1.31
C TRP A 136 -0.49 13.84 -2.24
N THR A 137 -0.94 15.07 -1.98
CA THR A 137 -0.60 16.26 -2.76
C THR A 137 0.03 17.32 -1.86
N GLY A 138 1.06 18.00 -2.35
CA GLY A 138 1.66 19.15 -1.68
C GLY A 138 1.37 20.45 -2.43
N GLU A 139 1.78 21.58 -1.84
CA GLU A 139 1.61 22.90 -2.44
C GLU A 139 2.46 23.09 -3.71
N ALA A 140 1.97 23.94 -4.61
CA ALA A 140 2.68 24.35 -5.82
C ALA A 140 3.99 25.11 -5.52
N GLY A 141 4.92 25.11 -6.47
CA GLY A 141 6.17 25.88 -6.41
C GLY A 141 7.44 25.06 -6.20
N ALA A 142 7.31 23.77 -5.91
CA ALA A 142 8.42 22.83 -5.94
C ALA A 142 8.97 22.63 -7.36
N LYS A 143 10.27 22.34 -7.46
CA LYS A 143 10.96 22.02 -8.72
C LYS A 143 11.19 20.52 -8.82
N VAL A 144 11.26 20.01 -10.05
CA VAL A 144 11.54 18.59 -10.32
C VAL A 144 12.80 18.08 -9.59
N GLY A 145 13.84 18.91 -9.48
CA GLY A 145 15.08 18.55 -8.75
C GLY A 145 14.93 18.39 -7.23
N GLU A 146 13.75 18.71 -6.67
CA GLU A 146 13.46 18.62 -5.23
C GLU A 146 12.69 17.34 -4.87
N ALA A 147 12.33 16.50 -5.85
CA ALA A 147 11.56 15.26 -5.66
C ALA A 147 12.11 14.37 -4.53
N GLN A 148 13.41 14.03 -4.56
CA GLN A 148 14.00 13.19 -3.50
C GLN A 148 13.99 13.87 -2.13
N ALA A 149 14.15 15.20 -2.05
CA ALA A 149 14.12 15.91 -0.77
C ALA A 149 12.72 15.87 -0.17
N LEU A 150 11.70 16.16 -0.99
CA LEU A 150 10.29 16.05 -0.61
C LEU A 150 9.89 14.64 -0.16
N LEU A 151 10.36 13.61 -0.87
CA LEU A 151 10.09 12.22 -0.48
C LEU A 151 10.75 11.85 0.85
N LYS A 152 11.93 12.40 1.16
CA LYS A 152 12.57 12.24 2.47
C LYS A 152 11.76 12.88 3.58
N GLU A 153 11.19 14.06 3.34
CA GLU A 153 10.31 14.72 4.31
C GLU A 153 9.05 13.88 4.57
N PHE A 154 8.44 13.31 3.52
CA PHE A 154 7.31 12.39 3.63
C PHE A 154 7.62 11.16 4.50
N VAL A 155 8.74 10.48 4.23
CA VAL A 155 9.18 9.28 4.99
C VAL A 155 9.59 9.62 6.43
N ALA A 156 10.16 10.80 6.66
CA ALA A 156 10.52 11.25 8.00
C ALA A 156 9.30 11.59 8.84
N ALA A 157 8.27 12.18 8.23
CA ALA A 157 7.04 12.56 8.92
C ALA A 157 6.21 11.36 9.39
N GLU A 158 6.33 10.20 8.74
CA GLU A 158 5.69 8.95 9.17
C GLU A 158 6.21 8.47 10.54
N GLY A 159 7.48 8.73 10.84
CA GLY A 159 8.15 8.22 12.03
C GLY A 159 8.39 6.71 11.99
N ASN A 160 9.23 6.19 12.90
CA ASN A 160 9.53 4.75 13.02
C ASN A 160 9.98 4.07 11.72
N THR A 161 10.60 4.83 10.82
CA THR A 161 11.11 4.36 9.52
C THR A 161 12.60 4.03 9.59
N GLY A 162 13.04 3.11 8.72
CA GLY A 162 14.43 2.70 8.63
C GLY A 162 14.77 2.06 7.28
N LYS A 163 16.08 1.92 6.99
CA LYS A 163 16.61 1.31 5.76
C LYS A 163 16.01 1.89 4.47
N ALA A 164 15.80 3.20 4.43
CA ALA A 164 15.25 3.86 3.25
C ALA A 164 16.28 3.86 2.09
N GLU A 165 15.86 3.35 0.95
CA GLU A 165 16.63 3.28 -0.30
C GLU A 165 15.88 4.09 -1.37
N TYR A 166 16.56 5.10 -1.92
CA TYR A 166 15.98 6.03 -2.89
C TYR A 166 16.51 5.74 -4.28
N SER A 167 15.65 5.82 -5.28
CA SER A 167 16.01 5.65 -6.70
C SER A 167 15.21 6.60 -7.58
N GLU A 168 15.81 7.01 -8.70
CA GLU A 168 15.10 7.79 -9.72
C GLU A 168 14.35 6.85 -10.66
N PHE A 169 13.21 7.29 -11.19
CA PHE A 169 12.48 6.57 -12.22
C PHE A 169 11.95 7.51 -13.31
N SER A 170 11.59 6.91 -14.45
CA SER A 170 10.79 7.55 -15.48
C SER A 170 9.60 6.66 -15.82
N SER A 171 8.40 7.26 -15.95
CA SER A 171 7.21 6.57 -16.42
C SER A 171 7.26 6.29 -17.93
N ASP A 172 6.32 5.50 -18.44
CA ASP A 172 6.21 5.21 -19.88
C ASP A 172 5.90 6.47 -20.70
N SER A 173 5.28 7.48 -20.07
CA SER A 173 5.02 8.79 -20.69
C SER A 173 6.16 9.81 -20.49
N GLY A 174 7.28 9.40 -19.87
CA GLY A 174 8.44 10.26 -19.64
C GLY A 174 8.35 11.19 -18.42
N VAL A 175 7.37 11.00 -17.53
CA VAL A 175 7.34 11.72 -16.25
C VAL A 175 8.49 11.24 -15.39
N LEU A 176 9.24 12.18 -14.80
CA LEU A 176 10.36 11.88 -13.90
C LEU A 176 9.90 11.90 -12.44
N GLY A 177 10.53 11.09 -11.62
CA GLY A 177 10.27 11.09 -10.18
C GLY A 177 11.34 10.38 -9.36
N THR A 178 11.10 10.32 -8.07
CA THR A 178 11.91 9.55 -7.11
C THR A 178 11.02 8.53 -6.43
N GLU A 179 11.54 7.32 -6.26
CA GLU A 179 10.93 6.22 -5.51
C GLU A 179 11.76 5.93 -4.27
N VAL A 180 11.10 5.50 -3.19
CA VAL A 180 11.72 5.03 -1.96
C VAL A 180 11.13 3.69 -1.56
N ALA A 181 11.99 2.73 -1.24
CA ALA A 181 11.62 1.52 -0.50
C ALA A 181 12.20 1.62 0.91
N TYR A 182 11.41 1.29 1.93
CA TYR A 182 11.83 1.43 3.33
C TYR A 182 11.12 0.42 4.23
N LEU A 183 11.55 0.38 5.48
CA LEU A 183 10.88 -0.35 6.55
C LEU A 183 10.14 0.63 7.46
N TYR A 184 8.91 0.30 7.81
CA TYR A 184 8.13 0.96 8.85
C TYR A 184 7.87 0.00 10.00
N THR A 185 7.98 0.47 11.25
CA THR A 185 7.64 -0.32 12.43
C THR A 185 6.36 0.22 13.07
N SER A 186 5.30 -0.59 13.06
CA SER A 186 4.07 -0.29 13.77
C SER A 186 4.27 -0.58 15.26
N GLU A 187 4.21 0.43 16.11
CA GLU A 187 4.24 0.21 17.57
C GLU A 187 3.00 -0.53 18.06
N ALA A 188 1.85 -0.32 17.41
CA ALA A 188 0.58 -0.94 17.78
C ALA A 188 0.56 -2.46 17.53
N LEU A 189 1.25 -2.91 16.47
CA LEU A 189 1.36 -4.33 16.12
C LEU A 189 2.69 -4.95 16.55
N GLU A 190 3.65 -4.14 17.01
CA GLU A 190 5.04 -4.53 17.26
C GLU A 190 5.69 -5.23 16.05
N GLU A 191 5.30 -4.84 14.84
CA GLU A 191 5.71 -5.45 13.59
C GLU A 191 6.41 -4.45 12.67
N THR A 192 7.53 -4.89 12.08
CA THR A 192 8.21 -4.17 11.01
C THR A 192 7.79 -4.72 9.65
N LYS A 193 7.33 -3.82 8.77
CA LYS A 193 6.88 -4.15 7.42
C LYS A 193 7.59 -3.31 6.35
N LYS A 194 7.56 -3.79 5.11
CA LYS A 194 8.02 -3.03 3.94
C LYS A 194 6.95 -2.05 3.50
N GLU A 195 7.40 -0.88 3.10
CA GLU A 195 6.58 0.12 2.44
C GLU A 195 7.34 0.74 1.25
N ARG A 196 6.57 1.38 0.37
CA ARG A 196 7.14 2.04 -0.80
C ARG A 196 6.33 3.26 -1.20
N ALA A 197 7.01 4.33 -1.60
CA ALA A 197 6.35 5.50 -2.14
C ALA A 197 7.13 6.05 -3.33
N PHE A 198 6.44 6.68 -4.28
CA PHE A 198 7.08 7.51 -5.29
C PHE A 198 6.52 8.92 -5.24
N VAL A 199 7.32 9.89 -5.66
CA VAL A 199 6.90 11.27 -5.86
C VAL A 199 7.26 11.75 -7.25
N THR A 200 6.37 12.52 -7.86
CA THR A 200 6.68 13.39 -8.99
C THR A 200 6.30 14.84 -8.65
N VAL A 201 6.91 15.80 -9.33
CA VAL A 201 6.66 17.22 -9.12
C VAL A 201 6.01 17.80 -10.37
N THR A 202 4.83 18.40 -10.21
CA THR A 202 4.10 19.08 -11.27
C THR A 202 4.06 20.60 -11.02
N PRO A 203 3.68 21.42 -12.02
CA PRO A 203 3.44 22.85 -11.81
C PRO A 203 2.43 23.16 -10.69
N ASP A 204 1.43 22.29 -10.52
CA ASP A 204 0.36 22.45 -9.53
C ASP A 204 0.69 21.85 -8.16
N GLY A 205 1.87 21.22 -8.02
CA GLY A 205 2.37 20.65 -6.77
C GLY A 205 2.96 19.24 -6.92
N PRO A 206 3.70 18.77 -5.91
CA PRO A 206 4.18 17.40 -5.87
C PRO A 206 3.05 16.42 -5.54
N VAL A 207 3.12 15.23 -6.14
CA VAL A 207 2.18 14.12 -5.90
C VAL A 207 2.95 12.91 -5.43
N VAL A 208 2.63 12.42 -4.23
CA VAL A 208 3.16 11.18 -3.66
C VAL A 208 2.13 10.08 -3.83
N VAL A 209 2.55 8.93 -4.38
CA VAL A 209 1.76 7.70 -4.39
C VAL A 209 2.45 6.73 -3.44
N HIS A 210 1.73 6.32 -2.40
CA HIS A 210 2.26 5.54 -1.29
C HIS A 210 1.55 4.19 -1.20
N LEU A 211 2.34 3.13 -1.25
CA LEU A 211 1.92 1.76 -1.01
C LEU A 211 2.43 1.31 0.35
N GLY A 212 1.48 1.24 1.28
CA GLY A 212 1.65 0.49 2.52
C GLY A 212 1.25 -0.98 2.34
N GLY A 213 0.58 -1.49 3.37
CA GLY A 213 0.13 -2.87 3.52
C GLY A 213 -0.04 -3.15 5.01
N LEU A 214 -0.87 -4.11 5.38
CA LEU A 214 -1.01 -4.57 6.77
C LEU A 214 0.33 -5.14 7.25
N ASP A 215 0.97 -5.94 6.40
CA ASP A 215 2.27 -6.55 6.64
C ASP A 215 3.13 -6.57 5.36
N THR A 216 4.33 -7.17 5.46
CA THR A 216 5.25 -7.28 4.32
C THR A 216 4.71 -8.14 3.18
N ARG A 217 3.97 -9.21 3.48
CA ARG A 217 3.43 -10.10 2.45
C ARG A 217 2.37 -9.37 1.64
N GLU A 218 1.46 -8.69 2.33
CA GLU A 218 0.43 -7.91 1.66
C GLU A 218 1.03 -6.79 0.81
N HIS A 219 2.03 -6.08 1.33
CA HIS A 219 2.77 -5.10 0.54
C HIS A 219 3.29 -5.72 -0.77
N GLU A 220 3.94 -6.88 -0.69
CA GLU A 220 4.47 -7.60 -1.86
C GLU A 220 3.37 -8.03 -2.84
N ASP A 221 2.22 -8.49 -2.35
CA ASP A 221 1.07 -8.88 -3.17
C ASP A 221 0.42 -7.69 -3.89
N MET A 222 0.54 -6.48 -3.32
CA MET A 222 0.01 -5.24 -3.90
C MET A 222 0.99 -4.50 -4.83
N LEU A 223 2.27 -4.86 -4.84
CA LEU A 223 3.29 -4.23 -5.70
C LEU A 223 2.91 -4.13 -7.18
N PRO A 224 2.26 -5.13 -7.82
CA PRO A 224 1.88 -5.02 -9.22
C PRO A 224 0.99 -3.79 -9.51
N ALA A 225 0.02 -3.49 -8.64
CA ALA A 225 -0.88 -2.34 -8.80
C ALA A 225 -0.14 -1.01 -8.64
N TYR A 226 0.78 -0.92 -7.68
CA TYR A 226 1.63 0.25 -7.50
C TYR A 226 2.58 0.47 -8.70
N GLU A 227 3.16 -0.59 -9.24
CA GLU A 227 4.02 -0.53 -10.43
C GLU A 227 3.22 -0.15 -11.69
N LEU A 228 1.94 -0.52 -11.80
CA LEU A 228 1.05 -0.03 -12.84
C LEU A 228 0.86 1.49 -12.74
N ALA A 229 0.53 1.99 -11.54
CA ALA A 229 0.39 3.42 -11.30
C ALA A 229 1.67 4.18 -11.67
N LYS A 230 2.84 3.69 -11.24
CA LYS A 230 4.14 4.29 -11.53
C LYS A 230 4.46 4.34 -13.04
N ARG A 231 4.24 3.24 -13.76
CA ARG A 231 4.54 3.17 -15.20
C ARG A 231 3.58 3.99 -16.05
N THR A 232 2.30 4.02 -15.70
CA THR A 232 1.25 4.74 -16.46
C THR A 232 1.13 6.22 -16.07
N LEU A 233 1.91 6.68 -15.10
CA LEU A 233 1.93 8.06 -14.63
C LEU A 233 2.19 9.04 -15.79
N SER A 234 1.28 10.00 -15.97
CA SER A 234 1.41 11.13 -16.89
C SER A 234 0.96 12.44 -16.23
N THR A 235 1.34 13.58 -16.80
CA THR A 235 0.79 14.87 -16.42
C THR A 235 -0.67 14.96 -16.84
N ALA A 236 -1.54 15.50 -15.97
CA ALA A 236 -2.96 15.71 -16.25
C ALA A 236 -3.21 16.83 -17.28
#